data_AF-A0A853CYU4-F1
#
_entry.id   AF-A0A853CYU4-F1
#
_cell.length_a   1.000
_cell.length_b   1.000
_cell.length_c   1.000
_cell.angle_alpha   90.00
_cell.angle_beta   90.00
_cell.angle_gamma   90.00
#
_symmetry.space_group_name_H-M   'P 1'
#
loop_
_entity.id
_entity.type
_entity.pdbx_description
1 polymer ?
#
loop_
_entity_poly.entity_id
_entity_poly.type
_entity_poly.pdbx_seq_one_letter_code
_entity_poly.pdbx_strand_id
1 'polypeptide(L)' 'MLANLGGWHLLVILAVVLLLFGATRLPALSKGLGQSIRIFRKEVHDLSEPDATAKQPEGVAGSDGITTRS' A
#
# COMPACT_ATOMS: atom_id res chain seq x y z
N MET A 1 6.01 -26.11 18.73
CA MET A 1 4.57 -26.38 18.95
C MET A 1 3.67 -25.13 18.93
N LEU A 2 4.19 -23.89 19.03
CA LEU A 2 3.35 -22.65 19.04
C LEU A 2 3.33 -21.86 17.72
N ALA A 3 4.24 -22.12 16.77
CA ALA A 3 4.34 -21.36 15.52
C ALA A 3 3.20 -21.68 14.52
N ASN A 4 2.42 -22.74 14.75
CA ASN A 4 1.41 -23.21 13.80
C ASN A 4 0.01 -22.58 14.01
N LEU A 5 -0.16 -21.74 15.04
CA LEU A 5 -1.48 -21.24 15.45
C LEU A 5 -1.89 -19.92 14.76
N GLY A 6 -0.94 -19.12 14.29
CA GLY A 6 -1.27 -17.80 13.71
C GLY A 6 -1.46 -17.81 12.19
N GLY A 7 -0.50 -18.38 11.45
CA GLY A 7 -0.41 -18.20 10.00
C GLY A 7 -1.55 -18.85 9.22
N TRP A 8 -1.91 -20.10 9.56
CA TRP A 8 -2.93 -20.85 8.83
C TRP A 8 -4.34 -20.27 9.04
N HIS A 9 -4.67 -19.86 10.26
CA HIS A 9 -5.97 -19.23 10.56
C HIS A 9 -6.14 -17.90 9.83
N LEU A 10 -5.08 -17.10 9.74
CA LEU A 10 -5.11 -15.82 9.02
C LEU A 10 -5.34 -16.02 7.52
N LEU A 11 -4.75 -17.07 6.93
CA LEU A 11 -5.02 -17.50 5.55
C LEU A 11 -6.47 -17.95 5.35
N VAL A 12 -7.03 -18.73 6.28
CA VAL A 12 -8.43 -19.17 6.22
C VAL A 12 -9.39 -17.98 6.31
N ILE A 13 -9.16 -17.05 7.24
CA ILE A 13 -9.98 -15.82 7.36
C ILE A 13 -9.88 -14.99 6.09
N LEU A 14 -8.67 -14.81 5.54
CA LEU A 14 -8.47 -14.11 4.28
C LEU A 14 -9.23 -14.78 3.13
N ALA A 15 -9.19 -16.11 3.05
CA ALA A 15 -9.92 -16.88 2.04
C ALA A 15 -11.44 -16.67 2.17
N VAL A 16 -12.00 -16.68 3.39
CA VAL A 16 -13.42 -16.42 3.65
C VAL A 16 -13.78 -14.99 3.23
N VAL A 17 -13.00 -13.99 3.63
CA VAL A 17 -13.23 -12.58 3.25
C VAL A 17 -13.16 -12.41 1.73
N LEU A 18 -12.21 -13.06 1.06
CA LEU A 18 -12.11 -13.05 -0.41
C LEU A 18 -13.31 -13.74 -1.08
N LEU A 19 -13.89 -14.77 -0.46
CA LEU A 19 -15.10 -15.43 -0.98
C LEU A 19 -16.33 -14.53 -0.84
N LEU A 20 -16.48 -13.81 0.29
CA LEU A 20 -17.61 -12.93 0.56
C LEU A 20 -17.54 -11.61 -0.22
N PHE A 21 -16.38 -10.97 -0.22
CA PHE A 21 -16.19 -9.65 -0.83
C PHE A 21 -15.71 -9.74 -2.29
N GLY A 22 -15.11 -10.88 -2.70
CA GLY A 22 -14.50 -11.07 -4.00
C GLY A 22 -13.05 -10.54 -4.07
N ALA A 23 -12.25 -11.14 -4.95
CA ALA A 23 -10.85 -10.79 -5.15
C ALA A 23 -10.62 -9.33 -5.60
N THR A 24 -11.63 -8.68 -6.18
CA THR A 24 -11.51 -7.31 -6.71
C THR A 24 -11.84 -6.24 -5.68
N ARG A 25 -12.67 -6.53 -4.67
CA ARG A 25 -13.16 -5.50 -3.73
C ARG A 25 -12.20 -5.23 -2.58
N LEU A 26 -11.50 -6.25 -2.08
CA LEU A 26 -10.45 -6.04 -1.08
C LEU A 26 -9.36 -5.08 -1.58
N PRO A 27 -8.73 -5.29 -2.75
CA PRO A 27 -7.71 -4.39 -3.27
C PRO A 27 -8.23 -2.98 -3.56
N ALA A 28 -9.47 -2.85 -4.05
CA ALA A 28 -10.08 -1.56 -4.33
C ALA A 28 -10.29 -0.72 -3.06
N LEU A 29 -10.81 -1.34 -2.00
CA LEU A 29 -11.00 -0.69 -0.70
C LEU A 29 -9.64 -0.35 -0.05
N SER A 30 -8.68 -1.27 -0.11
CA SER A 30 -7.33 -1.04 0.39
C SER A 30 -6.62 0.13 -0.31
N LYS A 31 -6.81 0.28 -1.63
CA LYS A 31 -6.24 1.42 -2.38
C LYS A 31 -6.82 2.75 -1.91
N GLY A 32 -8.14 2.84 -1.75
CA GLY A 32 -8.80 4.06 -1.27
C GLY A 32 -8.41 4.42 0.17
N LEU A 33 -8.46 3.43 1.08
CA LEU A 33 -8.06 3.61 2.49
C LEU A 33 -6.55 3.92 2.61
N GLY A 34 -5.71 3.25 1.82
CA GLY A 34 -4.26 3.47 1.80
C GLY A 34 -3.87 4.87 1.34
N GLN A 35 -4.57 5.43 0.36
CA GLN A 35 -4.35 6.83 -0.06
C GLN A 35 -4.74 7.82 1.04
N SER A 36 -5.90 7.63 1.70
CA SER A 36 -6.33 8.51 2.79
C SER A 36 -5.39 8.43 4.00
N ILE A 37 -4.99 7.21 4.41
CA ILE A 37 -4.03 7.01 5.49
C ILE A 37 -2.65 7.60 5.13
N ARG A 38 -2.19 7.51 3.88
CA ARG A 38 -0.91 8.09 3.46
C ARG A 38 -0.91 9.62 3.55
N ILE A 39 -2.01 10.27 3.19
CA ILE A 39 -2.14 11.73 3.30
C ILE A 39 -2.18 12.13 4.77
N PHE A 40 -3.02 11.46 5.57
CA PHE A 40 -3.10 11.70 7.02
C PHE A 40 -1.75 11.47 7.72
N ARG A 41 -1.04 10.39 7.40
CA ARG A 41 0.31 10.11 7.92
C ARG A 41 1.31 11.21 7.57
N LYS A 42 1.26 11.73 6.34
CA LYS A 42 2.13 12.83 5.91
C LYS A 42 1.85 14.10 6.68
N GLU A 43 0.58 14.51 6.76
CA GLU A 43 0.18 15.72 7.50
C GLU A 43 0.52 15.60 8.99
N VAL A 44 0.27 14.45 9.61
CA VAL A 44 0.60 14.20 11.02
C VAL A 44 2.12 14.14 11.26
N HIS A 45 2.89 13.61 10.32
CA HIS A 45 4.36 13.56 10.41
C HIS A 45 4.99 14.95 10.22
N ASP A 46 4.49 15.76 9.28
CA ASP A 46 4.90 17.16 9.08
C ASP A 46 4.67 18.01 10.33
N LEU A 47 3.58 17.75 11.06
CA LEU A 47 3.28 18.42 12.33
C LEU A 47 4.10 17.89 13.51
N SER A 48 4.62 16.66 13.42
CA SER A 48 5.35 16.00 14.51
C SER A 48 6.87 16.14 14.41
N GLU A 49 7.42 16.48 13.24
CA GLU A 49 8.86 16.61 13.02
C GLU A 49 9.24 18.01 12.47
N PRO A 50 9.76 18.92 13.30
CA PRO A 50 10.61 19.99 12.81
C PRO A 50 11.96 19.37 12.41
N ASP A 51 12.18 19.22 11.10
CA ASP A 51 13.49 18.98 10.47
C ASP A 51 14.15 17.61 10.73
N ALA A 52 13.71 16.55 10.03
CA ALA A 52 14.60 15.44 9.66
C ALA A 52 14.01 14.51 8.56
N THR A 53 14.41 14.75 7.31
CA THR A 53 14.69 13.73 6.28
C THR A 53 13.80 12.46 6.24
N ALA A 54 12.76 12.45 5.41
CA ALA A 54 12.10 11.22 4.96
C ALA A 54 12.18 11.06 3.44
N LYS A 55 13.21 10.31 3.03
CA LYS A 55 13.46 9.85 1.66
C LYS A 55 12.22 9.23 1.02
N GLN A 56 11.83 9.73 -0.14
CA GLN A 56 10.96 9.03 -1.07
C GLN A 56 11.84 8.12 -1.96
N PRO A 57 11.58 6.80 -2.06
CA PRO A 57 12.26 5.99 -3.06
C PRO A 57 11.65 6.34 -4.41
N GLU A 58 12.36 7.13 -5.20
CA GLU A 58 12.16 7.22 -6.65
C GLU A 58 12.54 5.87 -7.26
N GLY A 59 11.51 5.06 -7.53
CA GLY A 59 11.60 3.88 -8.35
C GLY A 59 11.62 4.28 -9.82
N VAL A 60 12.83 4.41 -10.35
CA VAL A 60 13.17 4.36 -11.78
C VAL A 60 12.69 3.03 -12.42
N ALA A 61 11.91 3.11 -13.50
CA ALA A 61 11.81 2.05 -14.52
C ALA A 61 11.08 2.52 -15.82
N GLY A 62 11.83 2.60 -16.92
CA GLY A 62 11.35 2.55 -18.32
C GLY A 62 11.03 3.90 -18.95
N SER A 63 11.95 4.58 -19.64
CA SER A 63 12.44 4.30 -21.01
C SER A 63 11.34 4.38 -22.06
N ASP A 64 11.37 5.46 -22.87
CA ASP A 64 11.26 5.46 -24.34
C ASP A 64 10.40 6.61 -24.90
N GLY A 65 11.00 7.37 -25.83
CA GLY A 65 10.25 8.21 -26.77
C GLY A 65 10.58 9.71 -26.80
N ILE A 66 11.86 10.05 -26.69
CA ILE A 66 12.42 11.36 -27.06
C ILE A 66 12.11 11.67 -28.55
N THR A 67 11.71 12.93 -28.82
CA THR A 67 11.92 13.68 -30.08
C THR A 67 11.36 13.10 -31.39
N THR A 68 10.33 13.76 -31.93
CA THR A 68 10.31 14.35 -33.28
C THR A 68 8.92 14.93 -33.56
N ARG A 69 8.78 16.22 -33.30
CA ARG A 69 7.77 17.08 -33.92
C ARG A 69 8.57 18.15 -34.66
N SER A 70 8.75 17.94 -35.96
CA SER A 70 9.19 18.92 -36.95
C SER A 70 8.45 18.64 -38.24
#